data_AF-A0A3D3FHQ1-F1
#
_entry.id   AF-A0A3D3FHQ1-F1
#
_cell.length_a   1.000
_cell.length_b   1.000
_cell.length_c   1.000
_cell.angle_alpha   90.00
_cell.angle_beta   90.00
_cell.angle_gamma   90.00
#
_symmetry.space_group_name_H-M   'P 1'
#
loop_
_entity.id
_entity.type
_entity.pdbx_description
1 polymer ?
#
loop_
_entity_poly.entity_id
_entity_poly.type
_entity_poly.pdbx_seq_one_letter_code
_entity_poly.pdbx_strand_id
1 'polypeptide(L)'
;SKNQLNSGNDLQFSVMKSTRHKEACYEVLDFLLKDETVQSYVNEQNAVPCKKGNFKMSSVLDSMQSYIQQGKMVDYQDHHYPSEMSVDALIQTFLLGQSKDVFLTKFDRNWKRYNEDTIAKLQAYEAEHKAAASSSVS
;
A
#
# COMPACT_ATOMS: atom_id res chain seq x y z
N SER A 1 -16.50 -8.52 -15.79
CA SER A 1 -15.99 -9.02 -14.51
C SER A 1 -15.86 -7.87 -13.50
N LYS A 2 -16.30 -8.06 -12.25
CA LYS A 2 -16.14 -7.09 -11.14
C LYS A 2 -14.76 -7.16 -10.46
N ASN A 3 -13.90 -8.10 -10.87
CA ASN A 3 -12.62 -8.33 -10.21
C ASN A 3 -11.68 -7.14 -10.41
N GLN A 4 -10.88 -6.83 -9.40
CA GLN A 4 -9.78 -5.87 -9.45
C GLN A 4 -8.48 -6.62 -9.18
N LEU A 5 -7.38 -6.17 -9.77
CA LEU A 5 -6.06 -6.77 -9.55
C LEU A 5 -5.45 -6.18 -8.27
N ASN A 6 -5.15 -7.02 -7.29
CA ASN A 6 -4.36 -6.57 -6.14
C ASN A 6 -2.92 -6.33 -6.60
N SER A 7 -2.36 -5.17 -6.29
CA SER A 7 -1.01 -4.76 -6.66
C SER A 7 -0.48 -3.78 -5.63
N GLY A 8 0.85 -3.67 -5.52
CA GLY A 8 1.51 -2.74 -4.62
C GLY A 8 2.90 -2.37 -5.12
N ASN A 9 3.57 -1.46 -4.40
CA ASN A 9 4.95 -1.09 -4.69
C ASN A 9 5.90 -2.10 -4.04
N ASP A 10 6.44 -3.02 -4.84
CA ASP A 10 7.43 -4.01 -4.38
C ASP A 10 8.78 -3.37 -4.01
N LEU A 11 9.23 -2.43 -4.84
CA LEU A 11 10.47 -1.68 -4.64
C LEU A 11 10.22 -0.17 -4.65
N GLN A 12 10.54 0.49 -3.55
CA GLN A 12 10.47 1.95 -3.43
C GLN A 12 11.78 2.50 -2.85
N PHE A 13 12.33 3.52 -3.50
CA PHE A 13 13.46 4.28 -2.99
C PHE A 13 12.99 5.57 -2.34
N SER A 14 13.56 5.89 -1.17
CA SER A 14 13.27 7.12 -0.42
C SER A 14 14.59 7.77 0.01
N VAL A 15 14.67 9.10 -0.08
CA VAL A 15 15.83 9.86 0.40
C VAL A 15 15.50 10.52 1.73
N MET A 16 16.28 10.23 2.77
CA MET A 16 16.13 10.85 4.09
C MET A 16 16.07 12.38 3.98
N LYS A 17 15.04 13.00 4.57
CA LYS A 17 14.81 14.46 4.44
C LYS A 17 16.00 15.30 4.89
N SER A 18 16.66 14.91 5.98
CA SER A 18 17.74 15.66 6.65
C SER A 18 19.15 15.38 6.15
N THR A 19 19.36 14.51 5.15
CA THR A 19 20.73 14.22 4.68
C THR A 19 21.38 15.45 4.06
N ARG A 20 22.66 15.68 4.34
CA ARG A 20 23.48 16.71 3.68
C ARG A 20 23.98 16.29 2.29
N HIS A 21 23.81 15.03 1.92
CA HIS A 21 24.32 14.44 0.67
C HIS A 21 23.20 14.23 -0.37
N LYS A 22 22.25 15.16 -0.48
CA LYS A 22 21.08 15.03 -1.36
C LYS A 22 21.45 14.79 -2.82
N GLU A 23 22.37 15.59 -3.36
CA GLU A 23 22.79 15.50 -4.76
C GLU A 23 23.38 14.12 -5.10
N ALA A 24 24.26 13.60 -4.24
CA ALA A 24 24.83 12.27 -4.43
C ALA A 24 23.76 11.16 -4.36
N CYS A 25 22.76 11.30 -3.48
CA CYS A 25 21.63 10.36 -3.46
C CYS A 25 20.83 10.42 -4.77
N TYR A 26 20.56 11.62 -5.30
CA TYR A 26 19.81 11.77 -6.54
C TYR A 26 20.59 11.26 -7.76
N GLU A 27 21.90 11.42 -7.81
CA GLU A 27 22.73 10.83 -8.87
C GLU A 27 22.57 9.30 -8.95
N VAL A 28 22.50 8.63 -7.80
CA VAL A 28 22.23 7.18 -7.76
C VAL A 28 20.80 6.87 -8.21
N LEU A 29 19.80 7.64 -7.75
CA LEU A 29 18.41 7.42 -8.17
C LEU A 29 18.21 7.65 -9.66
N ASP A 30 18.87 8.65 -10.23
CA ASP A 30 18.85 8.94 -11.66
C ASP A 30 19.43 7.76 -12.47
N PHE A 31 20.54 7.18 -12.00
CA PHE A 31 21.10 5.96 -12.59
C PHE A 31 20.11 4.78 -12.51
N LEU A 32 19.48 4.57 -11.37
CA LEU A 32 18.51 3.49 -11.16
C LEU A 32 17.24 3.66 -12.01
N LEU A 33 16.86 4.91 -12.31
CA LEU A 33 15.68 5.25 -13.11
C LEU A 33 15.93 5.32 -14.63
N LYS A 34 17.16 5.11 -15.10
CA LYS A 34 17.45 4.95 -16.53
C LYS A 34 16.64 3.79 -17.11
N ASP A 35 16.17 3.95 -18.35
CA ASP A 35 15.34 2.93 -19.01
C ASP A 35 16.02 1.56 -19.08
N GLU A 36 17.32 1.53 -19.38
CA GLU A 36 18.11 0.31 -19.41
C GLU A 36 18.17 -0.38 -18.04
N THR A 37 18.35 0.39 -16.97
CA THR A 37 18.43 -0.12 -15.60
C THR A 37 17.08 -0.67 -15.15
N VAL A 38 15.99 0.08 -15.40
CA VAL A 38 14.62 -0.36 -15.10
C VAL A 38 14.25 -1.60 -15.92
N GLN A 39 14.57 -1.64 -17.21
CA GLN A 39 14.29 -2.82 -18.04
C GLN A 39 15.07 -4.05 -17.57
N SER A 40 16.33 -3.87 -17.16
CA SER A 40 17.12 -4.96 -16.57
C SER A 40 16.45 -5.51 -15.31
N TYR A 41 16.00 -4.64 -14.40
CA TYR A 41 15.29 -5.06 -13.20
C TYR A 41 13.96 -5.78 -13.52
N VAL A 42 13.16 -5.23 -14.44
CA VAL A 42 11.90 -5.84 -14.91
C VAL A 42 12.12 -7.24 -15.45
N ASN A 43 13.18 -7.46 -16.24
CA ASN A 43 13.50 -8.77 -16.81
C ASN A 43 13.85 -9.80 -15.73
N GLU A 44 14.70 -9.42 -14.77
CA GLU A 44 15.18 -10.34 -13.74
C GLU A 44 14.10 -10.65 -12.68
N GLN A 45 13.20 -9.70 -12.40
CA GLN A 45 12.17 -9.84 -11.36
C GLN A 45 10.77 -10.19 -11.88
N ASN A 46 10.56 -10.23 -13.20
CA ASN A 46 9.22 -10.25 -13.80
C ASN A 46 8.31 -9.11 -13.27
N ALA A 47 8.90 -7.96 -12.94
CA ALA A 47 8.20 -6.85 -12.31
C ALA A 47 7.34 -6.05 -13.30
N VAL A 48 6.39 -5.26 -12.78
CA VAL A 48 5.67 -4.24 -13.54
C VAL A 48 6.41 -2.91 -13.40
N PRO A 49 6.82 -2.25 -14.50
CA PRO A 49 7.50 -0.96 -14.42
C PRO A 49 6.56 0.17 -14.00
N CYS A 50 6.92 0.90 -12.96
CA CYS A 50 6.19 2.09 -12.49
C CYS A 50 6.63 3.39 -13.18
N LYS A 51 7.45 3.29 -14.24
CA LYS A 51 7.93 4.40 -15.06
C LYS A 51 7.23 4.39 -16.41
N LYS A 52 6.76 5.55 -16.89
CA LYS A 52 6.24 5.69 -18.26
C LYS A 52 7.36 5.44 -19.26
N GLY A 53 7.12 4.63 -20.28
CA GLY A 53 8.09 4.28 -21.31
C GLY A 53 7.68 3.03 -22.07
N ASN A 54 8.52 2.59 -23.00
CA ASN A 54 8.31 1.36 -23.76
C ASN A 54 9.09 0.21 -23.10
N PHE A 55 8.51 -0.37 -22.05
CA PHE A 55 9.11 -1.49 -21.33
C PHE A 55 8.49 -2.81 -21.77
N LYS A 56 9.33 -3.82 -21.98
CA LYS A 56 8.87 -5.19 -22.22
C LYS A 56 8.59 -5.87 -20.90
N MET A 57 7.33 -6.19 -20.64
CA MET A 57 6.92 -6.99 -19.47
C MET A 57 7.06 -8.49 -19.77
N SER A 58 7.22 -9.28 -18.71
CA SER A 58 7.25 -10.74 -18.79
C SER A 58 5.90 -11.30 -19.25
N SER A 59 5.93 -12.36 -20.08
CA SER A 59 4.72 -13.05 -20.54
C SER A 59 3.96 -13.75 -19.41
N VAL A 60 4.59 -13.95 -18.25
CA VAL A 60 3.91 -14.43 -17.03
C VAL A 60 2.79 -13.48 -16.61
N LEU A 61 2.86 -12.20 -16.99
CA LEU A 61 1.85 -11.19 -16.66
C LEU A 61 0.77 -11.02 -17.75
N ASP A 62 0.79 -11.81 -18.84
CA ASP A 62 -0.12 -11.63 -19.98
C ASP A 62 -1.60 -11.69 -19.56
N SER A 63 -1.96 -12.60 -18.65
CA SER A 63 -3.34 -12.70 -18.14
C SER A 63 -3.78 -11.47 -17.33
N MET A 64 -2.84 -10.69 -16.82
CA MET A 64 -3.08 -9.49 -15.98
C MET A 64 -2.96 -8.19 -16.77
N GLN A 65 -2.43 -8.22 -17.99
CA GLN A 65 -2.09 -7.04 -18.78
C GLN A 65 -3.29 -6.11 -19.00
N SER A 66 -4.48 -6.65 -19.25
CA SER A 66 -5.70 -5.84 -19.44
C SER A 66 -6.08 -5.06 -18.17
N TYR A 67 -5.88 -5.61 -16.99
CA TYR A 67 -6.13 -4.94 -15.72
C TYR A 67 -5.12 -3.82 -15.49
N ILE A 68 -3.84 -4.08 -15.76
CA ILE A 68 -2.75 -3.11 -15.61
C ILE A 68 -2.97 -1.91 -16.54
N GLN A 69 -3.25 -2.15 -17.83
CA GLN A 69 -3.47 -1.10 -18.83
C GLN A 69 -4.71 -0.25 -18.55
N GLN A 70 -5.76 -0.84 -17.98
CA GLN A 70 -6.99 -0.12 -17.60
C GLN A 70 -6.88 0.58 -16.25
N GLY A 71 -5.75 0.44 -15.54
CA GLY A 71 -5.61 0.93 -14.17
C GLY A 71 -6.56 0.26 -13.18
N LYS A 72 -7.03 -0.95 -13.49
CA LYS A 72 -8.02 -1.70 -12.68
C LYS A 72 -7.34 -2.46 -11.56
N MET A 73 -6.67 -1.71 -10.69
CA MET A 73 -5.82 -2.22 -9.62
C MET A 73 -6.22 -1.63 -8.28
N VAL A 74 -6.08 -2.41 -7.22
CA VAL A 74 -6.30 -1.99 -5.83
C VAL A 74 -5.10 -2.42 -4.99
N ASP A 75 -4.88 -1.71 -3.88
CA ASP A 75 -3.78 -1.99 -2.98
C ASP A 75 -3.95 -3.33 -2.24
N TYR A 76 -2.86 -3.84 -1.66
CA TYR A 76 -2.95 -4.98 -0.76
C TYR A 76 -3.68 -4.60 0.54
N GLN A 77 -4.54 -5.49 1.01
CA GLN A 77 -5.40 -5.22 2.16
C GLN A 77 -4.59 -5.05 3.46
N ASP A 78 -3.43 -5.68 3.55
CA ASP A 78 -2.53 -5.58 4.70
C ASP A 78 -1.84 -4.24 4.86
N HIS A 79 -1.86 -3.40 3.83
CA HIS A 79 -1.39 -2.02 3.92
C HIS A 79 -2.33 -1.10 4.71
N HIS A 80 -3.53 -1.58 5.06
CA HIS A 80 -4.57 -0.76 5.70
C HIS A 80 -4.76 -1.01 7.19
N TYR A 81 -3.99 -1.92 7.79
CA TYR A 81 -4.01 -2.14 9.23
C TYR A 81 -2.59 -2.14 9.84
N PRO A 82 -2.43 -1.73 11.11
CA PRO A 82 -1.15 -1.77 11.80
C PRO A 82 -0.52 -3.17 11.81
N SER A 83 0.79 -3.25 11.56
CA SER A 83 1.55 -4.51 11.60
C SER A 83 1.47 -5.19 12.97
N GLU A 84 1.35 -4.40 14.04
CA GLU A 84 1.21 -4.89 15.42
C GLU A 84 -0.05 -5.73 15.64
N MET A 85 -1.05 -5.66 14.75
CA MET A 85 -2.24 -6.51 14.82
C MET A 85 -1.96 -7.99 14.52
N SER A 86 -0.84 -8.31 13.84
CA SER A 86 -0.47 -9.68 13.42
C SER A 86 -1.64 -10.41 12.73
N VAL A 87 -2.24 -9.76 11.73
CA VAL A 87 -3.45 -10.26 11.05
C VAL A 87 -3.17 -11.57 10.29
N ASP A 88 -1.95 -11.77 9.81
CA ASP A 88 -1.47 -13.02 9.23
C ASP A 88 -1.69 -14.21 10.17
N ALA A 89 -1.33 -14.08 11.45
CA ALA A 89 -1.55 -15.12 12.46
C ALA A 89 -3.03 -15.33 12.76
N LEU A 90 -3.85 -14.26 12.73
CA LEU A 90 -5.31 -14.36 12.87
C LEU A 90 -5.93 -15.15 11.72
N ILE A 91 -5.51 -14.86 10.48
CA ILE A 91 -5.95 -15.57 9.27
C ILE A 91 -5.49 -17.03 9.33
N GLN A 92 -4.24 -17.29 9.70
CA GLN A 92 -3.73 -18.66 9.82
C GLN A 92 -4.56 -19.48 10.82
N THR A 93 -4.86 -18.90 11.99
CA THR A 93 -5.69 -19.55 13.01
C THR A 93 -7.12 -19.82 12.50
N PHE A 94 -7.69 -18.88 11.74
CA PHE A 94 -8.99 -19.07 11.08
C PHE A 94 -8.95 -20.25 10.09
N LEU A 95 -7.93 -20.32 9.24
CA LEU A 95 -7.74 -21.41 8.27
C LEU A 95 -7.51 -22.78 8.94
N LEU A 96 -6.96 -22.80 10.16
CA LEU A 96 -6.78 -24.03 10.96
C LEU A 96 -8.05 -24.48 11.71
N GLY A 97 -9.20 -23.85 11.46
CA GLY A 97 -10.51 -24.30 11.95
C GLY A 97 -11.11 -23.46 13.07
N GLN A 98 -10.52 -22.30 13.41
CA GLN A 98 -11.16 -21.34 14.31
C GLN A 98 -12.41 -20.75 13.65
N SER A 99 -13.46 -20.50 14.45
CA SER A 99 -14.68 -19.89 13.93
C SER A 99 -14.46 -18.46 13.41
N LYS A 100 -15.25 -18.12 12.38
CA LYS A 100 -15.32 -16.77 11.81
C LYS A 100 -15.60 -15.71 12.87
N ASP A 101 -16.50 -16.00 13.81
CA ASP A 101 -16.89 -15.01 14.83
C ASP A 101 -15.73 -14.72 15.79
N VAL A 102 -14.92 -15.73 16.13
CA VAL A 102 -13.72 -15.50 16.95
C VAL A 102 -12.67 -14.72 16.17
N PHE A 103 -12.49 -14.99 14.88
CA PHE A 103 -11.61 -14.20 14.01
C PHE A 103 -12.04 -12.72 13.98
N LEU A 104 -13.30 -12.44 13.64
CA LEU A 104 -13.82 -11.08 13.53
C LEU A 104 -13.77 -10.34 14.88
N THR A 105 -14.15 -11.00 15.97
CA THR A 105 -14.08 -10.41 17.32
C THR A 105 -12.66 -10.04 17.70
N LYS A 106 -11.68 -10.89 17.41
CA LYS A 106 -10.26 -10.60 17.66
C LYS A 106 -9.76 -9.47 16.77
N PHE A 107 -10.14 -9.47 15.50
CA PHE A 107 -9.79 -8.42 14.54
C PHE A 107 -10.30 -7.04 15.02
N ASP A 108 -11.59 -6.92 15.34
CA ASP A 108 -12.22 -5.66 15.79
C ASP A 108 -11.58 -5.13 17.08
N ARG A 109 -11.31 -6.02 18.03
CA ARG A 109 -10.65 -5.65 19.29
C ARG A 109 -9.23 -5.14 19.04
N ASN A 110 -8.47 -5.83 18.19
CA ASN A 110 -7.10 -5.45 17.87
C ASN A 110 -7.08 -4.13 17.08
N TRP A 111 -7.99 -3.94 16.12
CA TRP A 111 -8.14 -2.70 15.37
C TRP A 111 -8.28 -1.49 16.30
N LYS A 112 -9.20 -1.56 17.27
CA LYS A 112 -9.41 -0.48 18.25
C LYS A 112 -8.17 -0.24 19.12
N ARG A 113 -7.53 -1.31 19.59
CA ARG A 113 -6.34 -1.22 20.45
C ARG A 113 -5.15 -0.56 19.75
N TYR A 114 -4.84 -0.99 18.53
CA TYR A 114 -3.65 -0.54 17.82
C TYR A 114 -3.85 0.78 17.05
N ASN A 115 -5.09 1.22 16.88
CA ASN A 115 -5.42 2.53 16.30
C ASN A 115 -5.92 3.55 17.34
N GLU A 116 -5.75 3.32 18.65
CA GLU A 116 -6.30 4.20 19.70
C GLU A 116 -5.94 5.68 19.48
N ASP A 117 -4.65 5.97 19.26
CA ASP A 117 -4.17 7.34 18.98
C ASP A 117 -4.73 7.92 17.68
N THR A 118 -4.81 7.12 16.62
CA THR A 118 -5.35 7.53 15.32
C THR A 118 -6.84 7.86 15.45
N ILE A 119 -7.59 7.04 16.16
CA ILE A 119 -9.01 7.22 16.44
C ILE A 119 -9.22 8.48 17.28
N ALA A 120 -8.42 8.69 18.33
CA ALA A 120 -8.50 9.89 19.17
C ALA A 120 -8.23 11.17 18.36
N LYS A 121 -7.20 11.16 17.49
CA LYS A 121 -6.89 12.28 16.59
C LYS A 121 -8.03 12.56 15.61
N LEU A 122 -8.61 11.52 15.02
CA LEU A 122 -9.75 11.66 14.12
C LEU A 122 -10.98 12.24 14.84
N GLN A 123 -11.28 11.76 16.04
CA GLN A 123 -12.38 12.27 16.86
C GLN A 123 -12.20 13.74 17.24
N ALA A 124 -10.98 14.14 17.62
CA ALA A 124 -10.65 15.54 17.90
C ALA A 124 -10.83 16.43 16.66
N TYR A 125 -10.29 15.98 15.52
CA TYR A 125 -10.46 16.66 14.23
C TYR A 125 -11.95 16.81 13.86
N GLU A 126 -12.73 15.73 13.97
CA GLU A 126 -14.17 15.78 13.69
C GLU A 126 -14.93 16.71 14.64
N ALA A 127 -14.56 16.77 15.92
CA ALA A 127 -15.18 17.68 16.88
C ALA A 127 -14.90 19.15 16.53
N GLU A 128 -13.65 19.49 16.21
CA GLU A 128 -13.26 20.84 15.79
C GLU A 128 -13.94 21.26 14.48
N HIS A 129 -14.04 20.35 13.50
CA HIS A 129 -14.57 20.66 12.18
C HIS A 129 -16.10 20.48 12.03
N LYS A 130 -16.76 19.64 12.84
CA LYS A 130 -18.23 19.68 12.98
C LYS A 130 -18.67 20.95 13.70
N ALA A 131 -17.94 21.40 14.73
CA ALA A 131 -18.21 22.67 15.40
C ALA A 131 -18.10 23.86 14.43
N ALA A 132 -17.08 23.86 13.55
CA ALA A 132 -16.90 24.88 12.52
C ALA A 132 -18.01 24.87 11.43
N ALA A 133 -18.51 23.69 11.04
CA ALA A 133 -19.64 23.60 10.11
C ALA A 133 -20.95 24.12 10.74
N SER A 134 -21.19 23.88 12.04
CA SER A 134 -22.38 24.37 12.74
C SER A 134 -22.39 25.88 13.05
N SER A 135 -21.21 26.52 13.19
CA SER A 135 -21.12 27.97 13.46
C SER A 135 -21.18 28.84 12.20
N SER A 136 -20.99 28.26 11.02
CA SER A 136 -21.12 28.95 9.72
C SER A 136 -22.57 29.00 9.18
N VAL A 137 -23.51 28.37 9.88
CA VAL A 137 -24.94 28.28 9.52
C VAL A 137 -25.83 29.05 10.52
N SER A 138 -25.24 29.80 11.45
CA SER A 138 -25.92 30.70 12.40
C SER A 138 -25.50 32.14 12.18
#